data_AF-A0A961HZJ7-F1
#
_entry.id   AF-A0A961HZJ7-F1
#
_cell.length_a   1.000
_cell.length_b   1.000
_cell.length_c   1.000
_cell.angle_alpha   90.00
_cell.angle_beta   90.00
_cell.angle_gamma   90.00
#
_symmetry.space_group_name_H-M   'P 1'
#
loop_
_entity.id
_entity.type
_entity.pdbx_description
1 polymer ?
#
loop_
_entity_poly.entity_id
_entity_poly.type
_entity_poly.pdbx_seq_one_letter_code
_entity_poly.pdbx_strand_id
1 'polypeptide(L)'
;MAETDRARPAFNIVIVGQSGRLQFEALLFAASLRHAAPGFPGRLIVAVPQPGPLWARDPSIRDSEVLSALARLDAEILPFESRVFGQSYPQG
;
A
#
# COMPACT_ATOMS: atom_id res chain seq x y z
N MET A 1 -17.81 -14.49 -34.14
CA MET A 1 -18.71 -14.31 -32.97
C MET A 1 -17.81 -13.87 -31.84
N ALA A 2 -17.86 -12.59 -31.44
CA ALA A 2 -16.99 -12.07 -30.40
C ALA A 2 -17.34 -12.76 -29.08
N GLU A 3 -16.34 -13.34 -28.43
CA GLU A 3 -16.45 -13.85 -27.07
C GLU A 3 -16.79 -12.67 -26.18
N THR A 4 -18.00 -12.68 -25.60
CA THR A 4 -18.43 -11.65 -24.65
C THR A 4 -17.40 -11.58 -23.53
N ASP A 5 -16.63 -10.50 -23.48
CA ASP A 5 -15.69 -10.23 -22.40
C ASP A 5 -16.49 -10.23 -21.10
N ARG A 6 -16.42 -11.34 -20.34
CA ARG A 6 -17.06 -11.39 -19.02
C ARG A 6 -16.36 -10.31 -18.19
N ALA A 7 -17.10 -9.26 -17.83
CA ALA A 7 -16.61 -8.23 -16.94
C ALA A 7 -16.03 -8.90 -15.68
N ARG A 8 -14.70 -8.88 -15.56
CA ARG A 8 -14.01 -9.44 -14.40
C ARG A 8 -14.42 -8.59 -13.20
N PRO A 9 -14.84 -9.20 -12.09
CA PRO A 9 -15.21 -8.43 -10.90
C PRO A 9 -14.01 -7.59 -10.45
N ALA A 10 -14.27 -6.35 -10.04
CA ALA A 10 -13.25 -5.50 -9.47
C ALA A 10 -12.66 -6.16 -8.21
N PHE A 11 -11.36 -6.01 -8.01
CA PHE A 11 -10.66 -6.52 -6.83
C PHE A 11 -9.80 -5.42 -6.23
N ASN A 12 -9.54 -5.49 -4.93
CA ASN A 12 -8.66 -4.53 -4.27
C ASN A 12 -7.23 -5.08 -4.23
N ILE A 13 -6.24 -4.18 -4.25
CA ILE A 13 -4.83 -4.48 -4.01
C ILE A 13 -4.49 -3.98 -2.62
N VAL A 14 -3.86 -4.82 -1.81
CA VAL A 14 -3.30 -4.42 -0.52
C VAL A 14 -1.78 -4.62 -0.57
N ILE A 15 -1.03 -3.58 -0.24
CA ILE A 15 0.42 -3.63 -0.05
C ILE A 15 0.76 -3.17 1.36
N VAL A 16 1.90 -3.61 1.91
CA VAL A 16 2.40 -3.14 3.20
C VAL A 16 3.36 -1.97 2.98
N GLY A 17 3.06 -0.82 3.58
CA GLY A 17 3.93 0.36 3.59
C GLY A 17 4.43 0.66 4.99
N GLN A 18 5.68 1.12 5.10
CA GLN A 18 6.31 1.47 6.39
C GLN A 18 7.27 2.64 6.18
N SER A 19 7.64 3.33 7.25
CA SER A 19 8.73 4.32 7.22
C SER A 19 10.02 3.75 6.60
N GLY A 20 10.89 4.64 6.09
CA GLY A 20 12.15 4.23 5.48
C GLY A 20 11.98 3.80 4.02
N ARG A 21 12.61 2.70 3.59
CA ARG A 21 12.62 2.27 2.17
C ARG A 21 11.21 1.95 1.64
N LEU A 22 10.39 1.27 2.46
CA LEU A 22 9.10 0.73 2.04
C LEU A 22 8.06 1.82 1.69
N GLN A 23 8.16 3.03 2.26
CA GLN A 23 7.24 4.11 1.90
C GLN A 23 7.44 4.56 0.45
N PHE A 24 8.70 4.55 -0.02
CA PHE A 24 9.03 4.93 -1.40
C PHE A 24 8.68 3.81 -2.38
N GLU A 25 8.83 2.54 -1.99
CA GLU A 25 8.37 1.41 -2.78
C GLU A 25 6.84 1.41 -2.93
N ALA A 26 6.10 1.69 -1.85
CA ALA A 26 4.65 1.83 -1.89
C ALA A 26 4.22 2.99 -2.81
N LEU A 27 4.93 4.12 -2.75
CA LEU A 27 4.70 5.26 -3.64
C LEU A 27 4.98 4.90 -5.10
N LEU A 28 6.09 4.23 -5.37
CA LEU A 28 6.45 3.77 -6.71
C LEU A 28 5.39 2.81 -7.25
N PHE A 29 4.93 1.85 -6.44
CA PHE A 29 3.85 0.94 -6.82
C PHE A 29 2.58 1.71 -7.17
N ALA A 30 2.16 2.67 -6.34
CA ALA A 30 0.97 3.48 -6.61
C ALA A 30 1.11 4.26 -7.92
N ALA A 31 2.27 4.86 -8.17
CA ALA A 31 2.54 5.58 -9.42
C ALA A 31 2.52 4.64 -10.63
N SER A 32 3.15 3.47 -10.53
CA SER A 32 3.15 2.46 -11.57
C SER A 32 1.76 1.93 -11.86
N LEU A 33 0.92 1.70 -10.84
CA LEU A 33 -0.46 1.28 -11.02
C LEU A 33 -1.26 2.33 -11.78
N ARG A 34 -1.17 3.61 -11.39
CA ARG A 34 -1.88 4.70 -12.08
C ARG A 34 -1.37 4.93 -13.50
N HIS A 35 -0.09 4.67 -13.75
CA HIS A 35 0.47 4.74 -15.09
C HIS A 35 0.03 3.55 -15.98
N ALA A 36 0.12 2.33 -15.48
CA ALA A 36 -0.14 1.11 -16.26
C ALA A 36 -1.62 0.74 -16.35
N ALA A 37 -2.43 1.17 -15.37
CA ALA A 37 -3.87 0.95 -15.29
C ALA A 37 -4.60 2.19 -14.76
N PRO A 38 -4.68 3.29 -15.53
CA PRO A 38 -5.27 4.56 -15.08
C PRO A 38 -6.71 4.44 -14.56
N GLY A 39 -7.48 3.51 -15.14
CA GLY A 39 -8.86 3.22 -14.76
C GLY A 39 -9.03 1.96 -13.92
N PHE A 40 -8.02 1.55 -13.15
CA PHE A 40 -8.13 0.37 -12.29
C PHE A 40 -9.37 0.49 -11.39
N PRO A 41 -10.37 -0.42 -11.51
CA PRO A 41 -11.68 -0.25 -10.88
C PRO A 41 -11.69 -0.61 -9.39
N GLY A 42 -10.59 -1.16 -8.89
CA GLY A 42 -10.41 -1.51 -7.49
C GLY A 42 -9.72 -0.42 -6.67
N ARG A 43 -9.63 -0.65 -5.37
CA ARG A 43 -8.88 0.21 -4.45
C ARG A 43 -7.44 -0.28 -4.33
N LEU A 44 -6.50 0.66 -4.24
CA LEU A 44 -5.15 0.40 -3.76
C LEU A 44 -5.10 0.79 -2.28
N ILE A 45 -4.82 -0.18 -1.42
CA ILE A 45 -4.71 0.00 0.02
C ILE A 45 -3.24 -0.17 0.43
N VAL A 46 -2.68 0.85 1.07
CA VAL A 46 -1.38 0.82 1.72
C VAL A 46 -1.60 0.56 3.20
N ALA A 47 -1.45 -0.70 3.60
CA ALA A 47 -1.57 -1.12 4.99
C ALA A 47 -0.28 -0.74 5.75
N VAL A 48 -0.41 0.05 6.81
CA VAL A 48 0.73 0.55 7.61
C VAL A 48 0.67 -0.02 9.02
N PRO A 49 1.73 -0.68 9.52
CA PRO A 49 1.74 -1.18 10.89
C PRO A 49 1.68 -0.02 11.88
N GLN A 50 0.91 -0.21 12.95
CA GLN A 50 0.90 0.69 14.09
C GLN A 50 2.13 0.46 14.99
N PRO A 51 2.58 1.48 15.76
CA PRO A 51 3.52 1.28 16.85
C PRO A 51 3.06 0.18 17.80
N GLY A 52 4.00 -0.63 18.28
CA GLY A 52 3.71 -1.73 19.18
C GLY A 52 4.98 -2.44 19.64
N PRO A 53 4.86 -3.47 20.51
CA PRO A 53 6.00 -4.14 21.13
C PRO A 53 6.93 -4.84 20.12
N LEU A 54 6.48 -5.09 18.89
CA LEU A 54 7.25 -5.73 17.83
C LEU A 54 8.12 -4.74 17.02
N TRP A 55 8.10 -3.45 17.38
CA TRP A 55 8.81 -2.38 16.70
C TRP A 55 9.61 -1.52 17.70
N ALA A 56 10.94 -1.39 17.54
CA ALA A 56 11.74 -0.52 18.40
C ALA A 56 11.56 0.97 18.08
N ARG A 57 11.07 1.29 16.88
CA ARG A 57 10.72 2.64 16.43
C ARG A 57 9.34 2.61 15.82
N ASP A 58 8.64 3.74 15.84
CA ASP A 58 7.36 3.90 15.15
C ASP A 58 7.52 3.57 13.66
N PRO A 59 6.89 2.49 13.15
CA PRO A 59 7.04 2.07 11.77
C PRO A 59 6.11 2.82 10.80
N SER A 60 5.25 3.72 11.31
CA SER A 60 4.28 4.45 10.49
C SER A 60 4.93 5.42 9.51
N ILE A 61 4.30 5.63 8.36
CA ILE A 61 4.73 6.63 7.38
C ILE A 61 4.36 8.01 7.92
N ARG A 62 5.36 8.84 8.22
CA ARG A 62 5.18 10.20 8.77
C ARG A 62 5.64 11.31 7.83
N ASP A 63 6.22 10.94 6.69
CA ASP A 63 6.67 11.87 5.67
C ASP A 63 5.45 12.49 4.96
N SER A 64 5.25 13.79 5.15
CA SER A 64 4.10 14.52 4.61
C SER A 64 4.07 14.56 3.08
N GLU A 65 5.24 14.56 2.42
CA GLU A 65 5.31 14.58 0.96
C GLU A 65 4.90 13.23 0.39
N VAL A 66 5.36 12.14 1.01
CA VAL A 66 4.97 10.77 0.65
C VAL A 66 3.47 10.56 0.86
N LEU A 67 2.94 10.94 2.03
CA LEU A 67 1.51 10.83 2.32
C LEU A 67 0.67 11.62 1.31
N SER A 68 1.08 12.85 0.99
CA SER A 68 0.40 13.68 -0.01
C SER A 68 0.47 13.07 -1.41
N ALA A 69 1.60 12.47 -1.78
CA ALA A 69 1.77 11.84 -3.08
C ALA A 69 0.92 10.56 -3.21
N LEU A 70 0.87 9.73 -2.17
CA LEU A 70 0.00 8.55 -2.11
C LEU A 70 -1.49 8.94 -2.24
N ALA A 71 -1.91 9.99 -1.54
CA ALA A 71 -3.28 10.51 -1.64
C ALA A 71 -3.61 10.99 -3.07
N ARG A 72 -2.69 11.69 -3.74
CA ARG A 72 -2.86 12.12 -5.14
C ARG A 72 -2.91 10.97 -6.14
N LEU A 73 -2.44 9.79 -5.77
CA LEU A 73 -2.43 8.58 -6.60
C LEU A 73 -3.59 7.63 -6.26
N ASP A 74 -4.60 8.13 -5.52
CA ASP A 74 -5.78 7.38 -5.08
C ASP A 74 -5.40 6.10 -4.29
N ALA A 75 -4.36 6.20 -3.47
CA ALA A 75 -3.97 5.13 -2.54
C ALA A 75 -4.58 5.40 -1.15
N GLU A 76 -5.34 4.43 -0.64
CA GLU A 76 -5.96 4.47 0.68
C GLU A 76 -4.98 3.96 1.73
N ILE A 77 -4.64 4.76 2.74
CA ILE A 77 -3.74 4.34 3.82
C ILE A 77 -4.57 3.84 4.99
N LEU A 78 -4.34 2.60 5.41
CA LEU A 78 -5.04 2.00 6.56
C LEU A 78 -4.06 1.47 7.61
N PRO A 79 -4.22 1.83 8.89
CA PRO A 79 -3.38 1.29 9.94
C PRO A 79 -3.79 -0.14 10.31
N PHE A 80 -2.83 -0.97 10.74
CA PHE A 80 -3.12 -2.29 11.32
C PHE A 80 -2.22 -2.62 12.51
N GLU A 81 -2.76 -3.43 13.43
CA GLU A 81 -2.00 -3.97 14.57
C GLU A 81 -1.10 -5.12 14.12
N SER A 82 0.20 -5.04 14.44
CA SER A 82 1.14 -6.13 14.17
C SER A 82 1.13 -7.15 15.30
N ARG A 83 0.66 -8.38 15.03
CA ARG A 83 0.60 -9.47 16.03
C ARG A 83 1.80 -10.42 16.02
N VAL A 84 2.40 -10.62 14.84
CA VAL A 84 3.55 -11.54 14.62
C VAL A 84 4.63 -10.86 13.79
N PHE A 85 4.23 -9.99 12.86
CA PHE A 85 5.11 -9.18 12.03
C PHE A 85 5.78 -8.06 12.84
N GLY A 86 7.05 -7.75 12.57
CA GLY A 86 7.83 -6.76 13.32
C GLY A 86 9.21 -6.54 12.74
N GLN A 87 10.04 -5.73 13.40
CA GLN A 87 11.38 -5.39 12.91
C GLN A 87 12.33 -6.59 12.77
N SER A 88 12.10 -7.66 13.54
CA SER A 88 12.88 -8.89 13.52
C SER A 88 12.32 -9.93 12.55
N TYR A 89 11.24 -9.58 11.83
CA TYR A 89 10.63 -10.48 10.86
C TYR A 89 11.57 -10.64 9.65
N PRO A 90 11.93 -11.85 9.22
CA PRO A 90 13.00 -12.05 8.23
C PRO A 90 12.71 -11.47 6.85
N GLN A 91 11.43 -11.25 6.52
CA GLN A 91 10.97 -10.81 5.20
C GLN A 91 10.67 -9.30 5.13
N GLY A 92 11.35 -8.51 5.96
CA GLY A 92 11.21 -7.05 6.06
C GLY A 92 12.16 -6.26 5.18
#